data_AF-A0A9E6W691-F1
#
_entry.id   AF-A0A9E6W691-F1
#
_cell.length_a   1.000
_cell.length_b   1.000
_cell.length_c   1.000
_cell.angle_alpha   90.00
_cell.angle_beta   90.00
_cell.angle_gamma   90.00
#
_symmetry.space_group_name_H-M   'P 1'
#
loop_
_entity.id
_entity.type
_entity.pdbx_description
1 polymer ?
#
loop_
_entity_poly.entity_id
_entity_poly.type
_entity_poly.pdbx_seq_one_letter_code
_entity_poly.pdbx_strand_id
1 'polypeptide(L)'
;MDICSSVNKNIKVFSLGIFLLFELISSAAQAQYSGTAVARYDLNAGLNLNFTSLQHREFSDIYAKGIAPGFFLQGIKHVRPRFSFGAGLEVNQLAYSRTATDTFELFTQRIKELYVDVPLSFYFYPGRTERTWNFYAGITPSMLILKDVNKVENDLSSRSTPDPSKSGRIDFGVHVGGSIKLNSRFMVKGSYTYSLSSNQSKFYNTGRFSMINFGLGYEITKPNRKESEHELAKEQSIENYRKRNLVLLVRLKTEHKKIKAYRASGYEEDAKAIEEEVADENDLTMEAFRHEFTACPVLFFYDTLSQDIAEERYHDLFNKNKVKVDTLLNDSTDVLIAEFGSPHSDAFGASSGFGLVVYDNAFKQLTEPFPYYTSTMLGLLNRQDVIRKFNKRFTDYLMRRY
;
A
#
# COMPACT_ATOMS: atom_id res chain seq x y z
N MET A 1 1.03 52.85 -12.13
CA MET A 1 -0.32 52.28 -12.34
C MET A 1 -0.34 50.75 -12.53
N ASP A 2 0.80 50.05 -12.65
CA ASP A 2 0.83 48.60 -12.97
C ASP A 2 0.78 47.62 -11.78
N ILE A 3 0.96 48.09 -10.54
CA ILE A 3 0.96 47.19 -9.36
C ILE A 3 -0.47 46.65 -9.11
N CYS A 4 -1.51 47.49 -9.25
CA CYS A 4 -2.89 47.05 -9.06
C CYS A 4 -3.39 46.07 -10.14
N SER A 5 -2.89 46.16 -11.39
CA SER A 5 -3.32 45.23 -12.45
C SER A 5 -2.71 43.84 -12.28
N SER A 6 -1.44 43.77 -11.85
CA SER A 6 -0.73 42.52 -11.55
C SER A 6 -1.36 41.79 -10.35
N VAL A 7 -1.70 42.52 -9.28
CA VAL A 7 -2.38 41.96 -8.10
C VAL A 7 -3.74 41.37 -8.49
N ASN A 8 -4.55 42.06 -9.30
CA ASN A 8 -5.85 41.54 -9.75
C ASN A 8 -5.73 40.29 -10.63
N LYS A 9 -4.70 40.18 -11.47
CA LYS A 9 -4.49 38.99 -12.32
C LYS A 9 -4.12 37.77 -11.47
N ASN A 10 -3.26 37.94 -10.48
CA ASN A 10 -2.85 36.85 -9.58
C ASN A 10 -3.99 36.39 -8.68
N ILE A 11 -4.85 37.30 -8.22
CA ILE A 11 -6.06 36.95 -7.44
C ILE A 11 -7.01 36.08 -8.28
N LYS A 12 -7.22 36.40 -9.57
CA LYS A 12 -8.09 35.60 -10.47
C LYS A 12 -7.55 34.19 -10.71
N VAL A 13 -6.23 34.04 -10.86
CA VAL A 13 -5.61 32.73 -11.06
C VAL A 13 -5.61 31.92 -9.77
N PHE A 14 -5.29 32.54 -8.64
CA PHE A 14 -5.33 31.89 -7.33
C PHE A 14 -6.73 31.41 -6.98
N SER A 15 -7.75 32.25 -7.20
CA SER A 15 -9.15 31.86 -7.02
C SER A 15 -9.56 30.73 -7.96
N LEU A 16 -9.06 30.68 -9.21
CA LEU A 16 -9.30 29.55 -10.11
C LEU A 16 -8.67 28.24 -9.58
N GLY A 17 -7.44 28.28 -9.06
CA GLY A 17 -6.78 27.12 -8.46
C GLY A 17 -7.52 26.58 -7.24
N ILE A 18 -7.92 27.47 -6.33
CA ILE A 18 -8.76 27.12 -5.17
C ILE A 18 -10.11 26.57 -5.63
N PHE A 19 -10.74 27.20 -6.62
CA PHE A 19 -12.02 26.77 -7.17
C PHE A 19 -11.92 25.36 -7.75
N LEU A 20 -10.88 25.05 -8.54
CA LEU A 20 -10.67 23.71 -9.09
C LEU A 20 -10.42 22.65 -8.00
N LEU A 21 -9.65 22.99 -6.97
CA LEU A 21 -9.45 22.10 -5.82
C LEU A 21 -10.77 21.87 -5.06
N PHE A 22 -11.54 22.93 -4.84
CA PHE A 22 -12.84 22.86 -4.18
C PHE A 22 -13.85 22.05 -5.00
N GLU A 23 -13.89 22.22 -6.32
CA GLU A 23 -14.72 21.41 -7.23
C GLU A 23 -14.32 19.93 -7.20
N LEU A 24 -13.03 19.62 -7.15
CA LEU A 24 -12.56 18.23 -6.99
C LEU A 24 -12.99 17.63 -5.65
N ILE A 25 -12.86 18.37 -4.55
CA ILE A 25 -13.26 17.91 -3.21
C ILE A 25 -14.78 17.79 -3.11
N SER A 26 -15.51 18.80 -3.58
CA SER A 26 -16.98 18.85 -3.58
C SER A 26 -17.58 17.74 -4.44
N SER A 27 -17.06 17.53 -5.66
CA SER A 27 -17.51 16.43 -6.52
C SER A 27 -17.18 15.06 -5.94
N ALA A 28 -16.05 14.91 -5.23
CA ALA A 28 -15.74 13.68 -4.51
C ALA A 28 -16.72 13.44 -3.34
N ALA A 29 -17.03 14.47 -2.55
CA ALA A 29 -17.99 14.40 -1.44
C ALA A 29 -19.42 14.12 -1.93
N GLN A 30 -19.87 14.79 -2.99
CA GLN A 30 -21.18 14.58 -3.59
C GLN A 30 -21.31 13.19 -4.24
N ALA A 31 -20.24 12.70 -4.88
CA ALA A 31 -20.20 11.35 -5.42
C ALA A 31 -20.28 10.29 -4.30
N GLN A 32 -19.62 10.52 -3.17
CA GLN A 32 -19.73 9.67 -2.00
C GLN A 32 -21.15 9.65 -1.42
N TYR A 33 -21.82 10.80 -1.35
CA TYR A 33 -23.19 10.91 -0.83
C TYR A 33 -24.26 10.31 -1.76
N SER A 34 -24.10 10.48 -3.08
CA SER A 34 -25.12 10.09 -4.07
C SER A 34 -25.08 8.61 -4.48
N GLY A 35 -24.04 7.85 -4.12
CA GLY A 35 -23.95 6.41 -4.43
C GLY A 35 -23.87 6.06 -5.92
N THR A 36 -23.69 7.05 -6.80
CA THR A 36 -23.50 6.86 -8.25
C THR A 36 -22.14 6.21 -8.54
N ALA A 37 -21.93 5.66 -9.74
CA ALA A 37 -20.65 5.04 -10.10
C ALA A 37 -19.54 6.10 -10.10
N VAL A 38 -18.78 6.16 -8.99
CA VAL A 38 -17.87 7.26 -8.71
C VAL A 38 -16.61 7.16 -9.58
N ALA A 39 -16.25 8.26 -10.24
CA ALA A 39 -14.88 8.47 -10.68
C ALA A 39 -13.98 8.43 -9.43
N ARG A 40 -12.99 7.54 -9.37
CA ARG A 40 -12.12 7.38 -8.18
C ARG A 40 -11.30 8.67 -7.96
N TYR A 41 -11.24 9.16 -6.72
CA TYR A 41 -10.45 10.34 -6.36
C TYR A 41 -9.41 10.02 -5.28
N ASP A 42 -8.24 10.67 -5.32
CA ASP A 42 -7.28 10.69 -4.22
C ASP A 42 -7.11 12.13 -3.71
N LEU A 43 -7.16 12.32 -2.39
CA LEU A 43 -6.72 13.55 -1.73
C LEU A 43 -5.34 13.31 -1.12
N ASN A 44 -4.32 14.06 -1.54
CA ASN A 44 -2.94 13.87 -1.09
C ASN A 44 -2.44 15.12 -0.38
N ALA A 45 -1.81 14.94 0.78
CA ALA A 45 -1.11 16.01 1.48
C ALA A 45 0.26 15.52 1.96
N GLY A 46 1.26 16.40 1.99
CA GLY A 46 2.60 15.98 2.38
C GLY A 46 3.65 17.08 2.37
N LEU A 47 4.90 16.63 2.36
CA LEU A 47 6.11 17.46 2.40
C LEU A 47 6.82 17.42 1.05
N ASN A 48 7.34 18.57 0.62
CA ASN A 48 8.21 18.71 -0.54
C ASN A 48 9.62 19.09 -0.10
N LEU A 49 10.63 18.40 -0.62
CA LEU A 49 12.04 18.70 -0.41
C LEU A 49 12.63 19.18 -1.74
N ASN A 50 13.03 20.45 -1.79
CA ASN A 50 13.56 21.09 -3.00
C ASN A 50 15.06 20.82 -3.14
N PHE A 51 15.51 20.46 -4.34
CA PHE A 51 16.91 20.22 -4.68
C PHE A 51 17.31 20.91 -5.97
N THR A 52 18.56 21.39 -6.00
CA THR A 52 19.16 21.95 -7.20
C THR A 52 19.77 20.82 -8.02
N SER A 53 19.21 20.52 -9.20
CA SER A 53 19.73 19.46 -10.07
C SER A 53 20.86 19.91 -11.01
N LEU A 54 21.32 21.15 -10.93
CA LEU A 54 22.31 21.70 -11.85
C LEU A 54 23.68 21.89 -11.17
N GLN A 55 24.65 21.13 -11.66
CA GLN A 55 26.07 21.36 -11.41
C GLN A 55 26.52 22.46 -12.39
N HIS A 56 26.54 23.71 -11.94
CA HIS A 56 26.93 24.81 -12.81
C HIS A 56 28.46 24.94 -12.85
N ARG A 57 29.07 25.01 -14.05
CA ARG A 57 30.53 25.10 -14.22
C ARG A 57 31.18 26.34 -13.58
N GLU A 58 30.39 27.40 -13.37
CA GLU A 58 30.86 28.69 -12.83
C GLU A 58 30.77 28.77 -11.30
N PHE A 59 30.06 27.85 -10.66
CA PHE A 59 29.94 27.80 -9.22
C PHE A 59 30.70 26.56 -8.73
N SER A 60 31.87 26.77 -8.12
CA SER A 60 32.67 25.66 -7.58
C SER A 60 31.89 24.90 -6.50
N ASP A 61 30.99 25.58 -5.79
CA ASP A 61 30.25 25.01 -4.68
C ASP A 61 28.86 25.65 -4.48
N ILE A 62 27.80 24.87 -4.72
CA ILE A 62 26.45 25.18 -4.23
C ILE A 62 26.26 24.35 -2.95
N TYR A 63 26.38 25.01 -1.80
CA TYR A 63 26.09 24.38 -0.52
C TYR A 63 24.60 24.62 -0.20
N ALA A 64 23.79 23.58 -0.36
CA ALA A 64 22.43 23.56 0.16
C ALA A 64 22.49 23.61 1.70
N LYS A 65 22.46 24.82 2.27
CA LYS A 65 22.51 25.05 3.71
C LYS A 65 21.09 25.02 4.29
N GLY A 66 20.45 23.85 4.18
CA GLY A 66 19.15 23.56 4.78
C GLY A 66 18.11 23.08 3.75
N ILE A 67 17.58 21.88 3.97
CA ILE A 67 16.36 21.43 3.31
C ILE A 67 15.21 22.06 4.11
N ALA A 68 14.57 23.09 3.57
CA ALA A 68 13.35 23.63 4.14
C ALA A 68 12.16 22.83 3.56
N PRO A 69 11.35 22.16 4.40
CA PRO A 69 10.21 21.42 3.89
C PRO A 69 9.15 22.40 3.38
N GLY A 70 8.69 22.16 2.15
CA GLY A 70 7.44 22.71 1.64
C GLY A 70 6.25 21.80 2.00
N PHE A 71 5.05 22.28 1.73
CA PHE A 71 3.81 21.52 1.88
C PHE A 71 3.04 21.48 0.57
N PHE A 72 2.33 20.38 0.33
CA PHE A 72 1.41 20.28 -0.80
C PHE A 72 0.06 19.72 -0.39
N LEU A 73 -0.97 20.11 -1.15
CA LEU A 73 -2.30 19.52 -1.13
C LEU A 73 -2.75 19.30 -2.57
N GLN A 74 -3.19 18.10 -2.92
CA GLN A 74 -3.55 17.75 -4.29
C GLN A 74 -4.76 16.81 -4.36
N GLY A 75 -5.74 17.17 -5.17
CA GLY A 75 -6.82 16.27 -5.59
C GLY A 75 -6.45 15.59 -6.91
N ILE A 76 -6.56 14.26 -6.98
CA ILE A 76 -6.33 13.46 -8.19
C ILE A 76 -7.61 12.77 -8.58
N LYS A 77 -8.06 12.94 -9.83
CA LYS A 77 -9.16 12.22 -10.46
C LYS A 77 -8.61 11.14 -11.39
N HIS A 78 -9.08 9.91 -11.22
CA HIS A 78 -8.72 8.81 -12.10
C HIS A 78 -9.68 8.76 -13.29
N VAL A 79 -9.18 9.13 -14.46
CA VAL A 79 -9.98 9.27 -15.68
C VAL A 79 -10.10 7.93 -16.42
N ARG A 80 -9.02 7.14 -16.42
CA ARG A 80 -8.95 5.79 -16.98
C ARG A 80 -8.11 4.89 -16.07
N PRO A 81 -8.14 3.56 -16.23
CA PRO A 81 -7.36 2.65 -15.38
C PRO A 81 -5.88 3.02 -15.28
N ARG A 82 -5.28 3.51 -16.37
CA ARG A 82 -3.86 3.89 -16.42
C ARG A 82 -3.61 5.39 -16.37
N PHE A 83 -4.65 6.24 -16.39
CA PHE A 83 -4.46 7.68 -16.52
C PHE A 83 -5.21 8.45 -15.44
N SER A 84 -4.51 9.40 -14.82
CA SER A 84 -5.09 10.27 -13.80
C SER A 84 -4.72 11.72 -14.06
N PHE A 85 -5.60 12.61 -13.63
CA PHE A 85 -5.40 14.05 -13.69
C PHE A 85 -5.46 14.59 -12.28
N GLY A 86 -4.49 15.41 -11.89
CA GLY A 86 -4.45 16.03 -10.57
C GLY A 86 -4.31 17.54 -10.65
N ALA A 87 -4.90 18.23 -9.68
CA ALA A 87 -4.70 19.65 -9.45
C ALA A 87 -4.42 19.88 -7.97
N GLY A 88 -3.52 20.81 -7.66
CA GLY A 88 -3.13 21.04 -6.28
C GLY A 88 -2.64 22.45 -5.99
N LEU A 89 -2.14 22.61 -4.77
CA LEU A 89 -1.47 23.79 -4.26
C LEU A 89 -0.18 23.34 -3.58
N GLU A 90 0.92 23.98 -3.92
CA GLU A 90 2.24 23.71 -3.33
C GLU A 90 2.79 25.01 -2.73
N VAL A 91 3.21 24.96 -1.47
CA VAL A 91 3.92 26.04 -0.79
C VAL A 91 5.34 25.54 -0.56
N ASN A 92 6.29 26.13 -1.27
CA ASN A 92 7.68 25.71 -1.25
C ASN A 92 8.54 26.76 -0.56
N GLN A 93 9.40 26.31 0.34
CA GLN A 93 10.44 27.13 0.95
C GLN A 93 11.79 26.55 0.56
N LEU A 94 12.74 27.42 0.25
CA LEU A 94 14.10 27.03 -0.05
C LEU A 94 15.08 28.02 0.58
N ALA A 95 16.16 27.50 1.16
CA ALA A 95 17.28 28.31 1.61
C ALA A 95 18.59 27.68 1.09
N TYR A 96 19.41 28.46 0.39
CA TYR A 96 20.69 27.98 -0.12
C TYR A 96 21.75 29.08 -0.06
N SER A 97 23.01 28.65 0.00
CA SER A 97 24.15 29.53 -0.09
C SER A 97 24.93 29.18 -1.34
N ARG A 98 25.36 30.19 -2.09
CA ARG A 98 26.27 30.00 -3.23
C ARG A 98 27.47 30.91 -3.09
N THR A 99 28.61 30.40 -3.49
CA THR A 99 29.85 31.17 -3.53
C THR A 99 30.24 31.38 -4.99
N ALA A 100 30.36 32.63 -5.41
CA ALA A 100 30.82 32.99 -6.74
C ALA A 100 32.20 33.64 -6.64
N THR A 101 33.07 33.34 -7.61
CA THR A 101 34.33 34.08 -7.78
C THR A 101 34.12 35.08 -8.91
N ASP A 102 34.08 36.37 -8.59
CA ASP A 102 34.07 37.43 -9.61
C ASP A 102 35.38 38.19 -9.54
N THR A 103 36.17 38.13 -10.62
CA THR A 103 37.37 38.94 -10.84
C THR A 103 38.19 39.27 -9.57
N PHE A 104 38.57 38.24 -8.79
CA PHE A 104 39.40 38.27 -7.56
C PHE A 104 38.70 38.38 -6.20
N GLU A 105 37.38 38.56 -6.11
CA GLU A 105 36.67 38.55 -4.81
C GLU A 105 35.76 37.31 -4.65
N LEU A 106 35.84 36.68 -3.49
CA LEU A 106 34.97 35.58 -3.08
C LEU A 106 33.66 36.18 -2.54
N PHE A 107 32.58 36.02 -3.29
CA PHE A 107 31.27 36.53 -2.89
C PHE A 107 30.38 35.40 -2.37
N THR A 108 29.85 35.54 -1.15
CA THR A 108 28.89 34.59 -0.58
C THR A 108 27.48 35.19 -0.62
N GLN A 109 26.58 34.51 -1.31
CA GLN A 109 25.17 34.88 -1.38
C GLN A 109 24.32 33.86 -0.64
N ARG A 110 23.52 34.33 0.33
CA ARG A 110 22.48 33.53 0.99
C ARG A 110 21.13 33.92 0.42
N ILE A 111 20.42 32.96 -0.14
CA ILE A 111 19.12 33.17 -0.76
C ILE A 111 18.08 32.36 0.00
N LYS A 112 16.98 33.02 0.36
CA LYS A 112 15.77 32.39 0.88
C LYS A 112 14.62 32.68 -0.09
N GLU A 113 13.99 31.63 -0.59
CA GLU A 113 12.84 31.71 -1.49
C GLU A 113 11.62 31.09 -0.83
N LEU A 114 10.49 31.79 -0.91
CA LEU A 114 9.17 31.26 -0.58
C LEU A 114 8.31 31.42 -1.82
N TYR A 115 7.71 30.34 -2.30
CA TYR A 115 6.83 30.42 -3.46
C TYR A 115 5.62 29.50 -3.35
N VAL A 116 4.55 29.92 -4.02
CA VAL A 116 3.28 29.20 -4.08
C VAL A 116 2.97 28.86 -5.53
N ASP A 117 2.76 27.58 -5.80
CA ASP A 117 2.46 27.04 -7.12
C ASP A 117 1.11 26.33 -7.16
N VAL A 118 0.48 26.35 -8.34
CA VAL A 118 -0.69 25.54 -8.68
C VAL A 118 -0.26 24.51 -9.73
N PRO A 119 0.09 23.27 -9.33
CA PRO A 119 0.39 22.19 -10.26
C PRO A 119 -0.86 21.57 -10.89
N LEU A 120 -0.78 21.28 -12.18
CA LEU A 120 -1.71 20.45 -12.93
C LEU A 120 -0.95 19.22 -13.43
N SER A 121 -1.19 18.06 -12.82
CA SER A 121 -0.40 16.84 -13.06
C SER A 121 -1.16 15.83 -13.90
N PHE A 122 -0.48 15.25 -14.89
CA PHE A 122 -0.98 14.12 -15.68
C PHE A 122 -0.16 12.88 -15.35
N TYR A 123 -0.82 11.84 -14.86
CA TYR A 123 -0.20 10.62 -14.37
C TYR A 123 -0.50 9.44 -15.29
N PHE A 124 0.52 8.63 -15.57
CA PHE A 124 0.44 7.33 -16.21
C PHE A 124 0.89 6.21 -15.26
N TYR A 125 0.06 5.18 -15.13
CA TYR A 125 0.30 4.01 -14.28
C TYR A 125 0.45 2.76 -15.16
N PRO A 126 1.67 2.29 -15.46
CA PRO A 126 1.90 1.17 -16.38
C PRO A 126 1.23 -0.13 -15.93
N GLY A 127 1.22 -0.39 -14.62
CA GLY A 127 0.65 -1.59 -14.02
C GLY A 127 -0.28 -1.27 -12.86
N ARG A 128 -1.22 -0.33 -13.04
CA ARG A 128 -2.19 -0.04 -11.98
C ARG A 128 -2.98 -1.30 -11.67
N THR A 129 -2.71 -1.86 -10.51
CA THR A 129 -3.40 -3.03 -9.99
C THR A 129 -3.95 -2.67 -8.63
N GLU A 130 -4.89 -3.46 -8.11
CA GLU A 130 -5.34 -3.31 -6.72
C GLU A 130 -4.26 -3.71 -5.70
N ARG A 131 -3.05 -4.07 -6.18
CA ARG A 131 -1.91 -4.42 -5.36
C ARG A 131 -1.50 -3.27 -4.43
N THR A 132 -0.80 -3.68 -3.38
CA THR A 132 -0.26 -2.81 -2.33
C THR A 132 0.67 -1.72 -2.87
N TRP A 133 1.35 -1.94 -3.99
CA TRP A 133 2.27 -0.99 -4.61
C TRP A 133 1.82 -0.53 -6.01
N ASN A 134 2.01 0.76 -6.32
CA ASN A 134 1.83 1.30 -7.67
C ASN A 134 3.03 2.18 -8.02
N PHE A 135 3.47 2.09 -9.27
CA PHE A 135 4.44 3.02 -9.86
C PHE A 135 3.73 3.92 -10.86
N TYR A 136 4.18 5.16 -10.97
CA TYR A 136 3.65 6.11 -11.92
C TYR A 136 4.74 7.04 -12.46
N ALA A 137 4.48 7.55 -13.65
CA ALA A 137 5.25 8.61 -14.27
C ALA A 137 4.29 9.65 -14.86
N GLY A 138 4.75 10.88 -15.04
CA GLY A 138 3.87 11.94 -15.48
C GLY A 138 4.55 13.24 -15.83
N ILE A 139 3.72 14.20 -16.23
CA ILE A 139 4.13 15.59 -16.49
C ILE A 139 3.31 16.53 -15.60
N THR A 140 3.92 17.63 -15.18
CA THR A 140 3.31 18.61 -14.29
C THR A 140 3.62 20.02 -14.78
N PRO A 141 2.80 20.61 -15.68
CA PRO A 141 2.74 22.05 -15.77
C PRO A 141 2.32 22.64 -14.42
N SER A 142 3.01 23.67 -13.96
CA SER A 142 2.63 24.41 -12.75
C SER A 142 2.58 25.91 -13.05
N MET A 143 1.80 26.67 -12.28
CA MET A 143 1.71 28.12 -12.41
C MET A 143 2.12 28.82 -11.11
N LEU A 144 3.01 29.80 -11.23
CA LEU A 144 3.60 30.51 -10.09
C LEU A 144 2.64 31.60 -9.65
N ILE A 145 2.09 31.48 -8.46
CA ILE A 145 1.13 32.46 -7.94
C ILE A 145 1.87 33.58 -7.22
N LEU A 146 2.75 33.18 -6.30
CA LEU A 146 3.49 34.07 -5.42
C LEU A 146 4.94 33.61 -5.38
N LYS A 147 5.88 34.55 -5.39
CA LYS A 147 7.28 34.31 -5.08
C LYS A 147 7.82 35.49 -4.28
N ASP A 148 8.47 35.18 -3.18
CA ASP A 148 9.23 36.12 -2.38
C ASP A 148 10.67 35.61 -2.28
N VAL A 149 11.62 36.51 -2.51
CA VAL A 149 13.05 36.19 -2.54
C VAL A 149 13.80 37.18 -1.66
N ASN A 150 14.38 36.67 -0.58
CA ASN A 150 15.27 37.42 0.29
C ASN A 150 16.72 37.03 -0.02
N LYS A 151 17.53 38.02 -0.41
CA LYS A 151 18.95 37.86 -0.74
C LYS A 151 19.79 38.62 0.26
N VAL A 152 20.82 37.96 0.79
CA VAL A 152 21.86 38.58 1.62
C VAL A 152 23.20 38.33 0.95
N GLU A 153 23.96 39.41 0.76
CA GLU A 153 25.14 39.47 -0.09
C GLU A 153 26.31 40.03 0.73
N ASN A 154 27.35 39.23 1.00
CA ASN A 154 28.49 39.63 1.85
C ASN A 154 28.07 40.27 3.20
N ASP A 155 27.07 39.68 3.86
CA ASP A 155 26.45 40.17 5.10
C ASP A 155 25.83 41.58 5.02
N LEU A 156 25.78 42.19 3.83
CA LEU A 156 24.98 43.37 3.54
C LEU A 156 23.62 42.93 2.97
N SER A 157 22.54 43.36 3.62
CA SER A 157 21.20 43.16 3.09
C SER A 157 20.96 44.12 1.92
N SER A 158 21.16 43.67 0.69
CA SER A 158 20.74 44.45 -0.49
C SER A 158 19.25 44.22 -0.75
N ARG A 159 18.48 45.32 -0.88
CA ARG A 159 17.05 45.23 -1.21
C ARG A 159 16.91 44.86 -2.68
N SER A 160 16.38 43.67 -2.94
CA SER A 160 15.87 43.10 -4.20
C SER A 160 16.35 43.79 -5.48
N THR A 161 17.36 43.24 -6.14
CA THR A 161 17.38 43.30 -7.60
C THR A 161 16.04 42.76 -8.14
N PRO A 162 15.47 43.32 -9.22
CA PRO A 162 14.19 42.85 -9.76
C PRO A 162 14.29 41.35 -10.04
N ASP A 163 13.51 40.52 -9.33
CA ASP A 163 13.46 39.10 -9.63
C ASP A 163 12.78 38.92 -11.01
N PRO A 164 13.46 38.35 -12.02
CA PRO A 164 12.84 38.07 -13.31
C PRO A 164 11.67 37.08 -13.21
N SER A 165 11.53 36.39 -12.09
CA SER A 165 10.43 35.46 -11.79
C SER A 165 9.12 36.20 -11.50
N LYS A 166 8.44 36.67 -12.55
CA LYS A 166 7.11 37.26 -12.40
C LYS A 166 6.07 36.18 -12.07
N SER A 167 5.14 36.51 -11.18
CA SER A 167 3.91 35.73 -10.97
C SER A 167 3.16 35.54 -12.29
N GLY A 168 2.48 34.40 -12.41
CA GLY A 168 1.88 33.89 -13.64
C GLY A 168 2.83 33.08 -14.53
N ARG A 169 4.12 32.94 -14.16
CA ARG A 169 5.06 32.09 -14.92
C ARG A 169 4.64 30.62 -14.87
N ILE A 170 4.68 29.99 -16.04
CA ILE A 170 4.47 28.55 -16.22
C ILE A 170 5.84 27.85 -16.25
N ASP A 171 5.91 26.68 -15.63
CA ASP A 171 7.03 25.73 -15.69
C ASP A 171 6.45 24.37 -16.02
N PHE A 172 7.31 23.48 -16.49
CA PHE A 172 6.99 22.11 -16.81
C PHE A 172 7.91 21.19 -16.03
N GLY A 173 7.33 20.27 -15.28
CA GLY A 173 8.06 19.18 -14.64
C GLY A 173 7.76 17.83 -15.31
N VAL A 174 8.72 16.91 -15.26
CA VAL A 174 8.49 15.47 -15.46
C VAL A 174 8.68 14.79 -14.12
N HIS A 175 7.78 13.91 -13.72
CA HIS A 175 7.89 13.23 -12.43
C HIS A 175 7.74 11.72 -12.54
N VAL A 176 8.39 11.03 -11.62
CA VAL A 176 8.29 9.59 -11.41
C VAL A 176 8.04 9.33 -9.93
N GLY A 177 7.24 8.33 -9.62
CA GLY A 177 6.90 8.05 -8.23
C GLY A 177 6.32 6.67 -7.99
N GLY A 178 6.13 6.38 -6.71
CA GLY A 178 5.50 5.18 -6.21
C GLY A 178 4.48 5.50 -5.13
N SER A 179 3.57 4.57 -4.90
CA SER A 179 2.64 4.62 -3.77
C SER A 179 2.45 3.24 -3.17
N ILE A 180 2.35 3.18 -1.85
CA ILE A 180 2.06 1.97 -1.08
C ILE A 180 0.72 2.15 -0.37
N LYS A 181 -0.28 1.31 -0.67
CA LYS A 181 -1.55 1.26 0.05
C LYS A 181 -1.33 0.67 1.43
N LEU A 182 -1.73 1.41 2.45
CA LEU A 182 -1.75 0.94 3.84
C LEU A 182 -3.04 0.15 4.13
N ASN A 183 -4.15 0.57 3.52
CA ASN A 183 -5.45 -0.14 3.55
C ASN A 183 -6.31 0.28 2.33
N SER A 184 -7.61 0.01 2.36
CA SER A 184 -8.53 0.34 1.26
C SER A 184 -8.67 1.84 0.98
N ARG A 185 -8.29 2.71 1.93
CA ARG A 185 -8.44 4.18 1.85
C ARG A 185 -7.13 4.95 1.97
N PHE A 186 -6.17 4.49 2.75
CA PHE A 186 -4.94 5.23 3.01
C PHE A 186 -3.78 4.67 2.21
N MET A 187 -2.94 5.57 1.67
CA MET A 187 -1.71 5.22 0.99
C MET A 187 -0.59 6.21 1.31
N VAL A 188 0.65 5.73 1.28
CA VAL A 188 1.85 6.58 1.32
C VAL A 188 2.35 6.77 -0.11
N LYS A 189 2.69 8.00 -0.49
CA LYS A 189 3.23 8.34 -1.82
C LYS A 189 4.63 8.94 -1.69
N GLY A 190 5.51 8.55 -2.60
CA GLY A 190 6.81 9.18 -2.81
C GLY A 190 6.98 9.50 -4.29
N SER A 191 7.43 10.69 -4.64
CA SER A 191 7.73 11.04 -6.03
C SER A 191 8.93 11.97 -6.14
N TYR A 192 9.59 11.93 -7.29
CA TYR A 192 10.59 12.88 -7.72
C TYR A 192 10.09 13.63 -8.95
N THR A 193 10.09 14.95 -8.89
CA THR A 193 9.76 15.85 -10.02
C THR A 193 11.03 16.55 -10.47
N TYR A 194 11.45 16.30 -11.70
CA TYR A 194 12.49 17.04 -12.39
C TYR A 194 11.89 18.27 -13.08
N SER A 195 12.37 19.45 -12.73
CA SER A 195 11.92 20.72 -13.33
C SER A 195 12.66 21.02 -14.64
N LEU A 196 11.94 21.22 -15.73
CA LEU A 196 12.51 21.52 -17.05
C LEU A 196 12.86 22.99 -17.25
N SER A 197 12.27 23.92 -16.50
CA SER A 197 12.61 25.36 -16.61
C SER A 197 13.63 25.83 -15.57
N SER A 198 14.15 24.93 -14.73
CA SER A 198 15.24 25.22 -13.82
C SER A 198 16.45 25.72 -14.61
N ASN A 199 16.73 27.02 -14.50
CA ASN A 199 17.89 27.65 -15.08
C ASN A 199 18.53 28.55 -14.03
N GLN A 200 19.71 28.15 -13.58
CA GLN A 200 20.50 28.88 -12.60
C GLN A 200 21.51 29.75 -13.34
N SER A 201 21.40 31.07 -13.22
CA SER A 201 22.41 32.00 -13.74
C SER A 201 23.22 32.60 -12.59
N LYS A 202 24.36 33.23 -12.93
CA LYS A 202 25.21 33.94 -11.96
C LYS A 202 24.41 34.91 -11.08
N PHE A 203 23.37 35.56 -11.61
CA PHE A 203 22.64 36.63 -10.91
C PHE A 203 21.25 36.24 -10.38
N TYR A 204 20.65 35.19 -10.92
CA TYR A 204 19.28 34.79 -10.56
C TYR A 204 19.01 33.31 -10.86
N ASN A 205 18.15 32.71 -10.04
CA ASN A 205 17.54 31.43 -10.35
C ASN A 205 16.19 31.68 -11.02
N THR A 206 16.10 31.24 -12.27
CA THR A 206 14.85 31.19 -13.01
C THR A 206 14.27 29.78 -13.00
N GLY A 207 12.94 29.68 -12.93
CA GLY A 207 12.24 28.39 -12.93
C GLY A 207 12.07 27.80 -11.53
N ARG A 208 11.62 26.54 -11.48
CA ARG A 208 11.39 25.78 -10.24
C ARG A 208 12.52 24.81 -9.99
N PHE A 209 12.71 24.48 -8.72
CA PHE A 209 13.65 23.43 -8.33
C PHE A 209 13.05 22.06 -8.61
N SER A 210 13.93 21.08 -8.82
CA SER A 210 13.50 19.68 -8.78
C SER A 210 13.13 19.35 -7.33
N MET A 211 12.14 18.48 -7.12
CA MET A 211 11.62 18.21 -5.78
C MET A 211 11.38 16.73 -5.53
N ILE A 212 11.58 16.30 -4.29
CA ILE A 212 11.12 15.01 -3.79
C ILE A 212 9.91 15.26 -2.89
N ASN A 213 8.79 14.60 -3.18
CA ASN A 213 7.54 14.76 -2.44
C ASN A 213 7.24 13.46 -1.69
N PHE A 214 6.88 13.58 -0.42
CA PHE A 214 6.39 12.49 0.42
C PHE A 214 5.02 12.87 0.97
N GLY A 215 4.00 12.03 0.80
CA GLY A 215 2.66 12.37 1.24
C GLY A 215 1.80 11.18 1.64
N LEU A 216 0.73 11.50 2.35
CA LEU A 216 -0.37 10.60 2.67
C LEU A 216 -1.52 10.89 1.71
N GLY A 217 -1.98 9.85 1.02
CA GLY A 217 -3.15 9.86 0.15
C GLY A 217 -4.34 9.22 0.84
N TYR A 218 -5.49 9.86 0.74
CA TYR A 218 -6.80 9.32 1.10
C TYR A 218 -7.61 9.08 -0.18
N GLU A 219 -7.96 7.83 -0.43
CA GLU A 219 -8.70 7.36 -1.58
C GLU A 219 -10.20 7.41 -1.30
N ILE A 220 -10.91 8.19 -2.11
CA ILE A 220 -12.37 8.31 -2.08
C ILE A 220 -12.91 7.36 -3.16
N THR A 221 -13.33 6.17 -2.73
CA THR A 221 -14.05 5.19 -3.54
C THR A 221 -15.53 5.16 -3.17
N LYS A 222 -16.38 4.69 -4.10
CA LYS A 222 -17.75 4.31 -3.76
C LYS A 222 -17.66 3.30 -2.59
N PRO A 223 -18.45 3.45 -1.51
CA PRO A 223 -18.56 2.38 -0.52
C PRO A 223 -18.96 1.12 -1.27
N ASN A 224 -18.07 0.13 -1.27
CA ASN A 224 -18.30 -1.09 -2.00
C ASN A 224 -19.46 -1.78 -1.27
N ARG A 225 -20.63 -1.94 -1.89
CA ARG A 225 -21.80 -2.59 -1.27
C ARG A 225 -21.44 -3.99 -0.75
N LYS A 226 -20.47 -4.64 -1.42
CA LYS A 226 -19.87 -5.89 -0.96
C LYS A 226 -19.07 -5.74 0.33
N GLU A 227 -18.44 -4.61 0.62
CA GLU A 227 -17.67 -4.36 1.86
C GLU A 227 -18.60 -4.17 3.05
N SER A 228 -19.77 -3.53 2.89
CA SER A 228 -20.80 -3.50 3.94
C SER A 228 -21.50 -4.85 4.14
N GLU A 229 -21.78 -5.58 3.04
CA GLU A 229 -22.33 -6.95 3.12
C GLU A 229 -21.30 -7.94 3.71
N HIS A 230 -20.02 -7.74 3.42
CA HIS A 230 -18.92 -8.52 3.97
C HIS A 230 -18.68 -8.21 5.45
N GLU A 231 -18.78 -6.94 5.89
CA GLU A 231 -18.75 -6.58 7.32
C GLU A 231 -19.97 -7.13 8.09
N LEU A 232 -21.16 -7.16 7.48
CA LEU A 232 -22.35 -7.78 8.07
C LEU A 232 -22.26 -9.32 8.10
N ALA A 233 -21.76 -9.96 7.04
CA ALA A 233 -21.51 -11.41 7.00
C ALA A 233 -20.40 -11.83 7.97
N LYS A 234 -19.44 -10.94 8.20
CA LYS A 234 -18.42 -11.02 9.24
C LYS A 234 -19.03 -11.07 10.63
N GLU A 235 -19.99 -10.19 10.92
CA GLU A 235 -20.66 -10.18 12.24
C GLU A 235 -21.49 -11.46 12.44
N GLN A 236 -22.23 -11.89 11.43
CA GLN A 236 -23.05 -13.10 11.50
C GLN A 236 -22.20 -14.39 11.59
N SER A 237 -21.06 -14.48 10.89
CA SER A 237 -20.17 -15.64 10.99
C SER A 237 -19.45 -15.73 12.34
N ILE A 238 -19.07 -14.60 12.95
CA ILE A 238 -18.48 -14.57 14.31
C ILE A 238 -19.45 -15.12 15.34
N GLU A 239 -20.72 -14.72 15.28
CA GLU A 239 -21.71 -15.09 16.29
C GLU A 239 -22.06 -16.59 16.23
N ASN A 240 -22.05 -17.18 15.02
CA ASN A 240 -22.33 -18.61 14.82
C ASN A 240 -21.29 -19.51 15.49
N TYR A 241 -19.99 -19.25 15.29
CA TYR A 241 -18.93 -20.10 15.83
C TYR A 241 -18.73 -19.95 17.35
N ARG A 242 -19.22 -18.86 17.95
CA ARG A 242 -19.12 -18.65 19.41
C ARG A 242 -20.12 -19.46 20.22
N LYS A 243 -21.30 -19.72 19.66
CA LYS A 243 -22.43 -20.31 20.39
C LYS A 243 -22.44 -21.85 20.31
N ARG A 244 -21.58 -22.44 19.50
CA ARG A 244 -21.60 -23.87 19.14
C ARG A 244 -20.35 -24.60 19.62
N ASN A 245 -20.46 -25.91 19.75
CA ASN A 245 -19.31 -26.77 20.03
C ASN A 245 -18.45 -26.81 18.75
N LEU A 246 -17.30 -26.15 18.76
CA LEU A 246 -16.43 -26.05 17.59
C LEU A 246 -15.34 -27.11 17.64
N VAL A 247 -15.12 -27.82 16.53
CA VAL A 247 -14.01 -28.78 16.36
C VAL A 247 -13.19 -28.41 15.13
N LEU A 248 -11.87 -28.42 15.27
CA LEU A 248 -10.94 -28.22 14.16
C LEU A 248 -10.45 -29.58 13.64
N LEU A 249 -10.78 -29.89 12.39
CA LEU A 249 -10.24 -31.04 11.67
C LEU A 249 -8.99 -30.62 10.89
N VAL A 250 -7.87 -31.27 11.17
CA VAL A 250 -6.60 -31.02 10.49
C VAL A 250 -6.37 -32.09 9.44
N ARG A 251 -6.33 -31.66 8.18
CA ARG A 251 -6.08 -32.52 7.03
C ARG A 251 -4.59 -32.80 6.89
N LEU A 252 -4.22 -34.07 6.90
CA LEU A 252 -2.86 -34.58 6.72
C LEU A 252 -2.70 -35.12 5.29
N LYS A 253 -1.54 -34.87 4.67
CA LYS A 253 -1.31 -35.28 3.28
C LYS A 253 -0.92 -36.75 3.21
N THR A 254 -1.31 -37.43 2.13
CA THR A 254 -0.84 -38.80 1.85
C THR A 254 0.02 -38.90 0.60
N GLU A 255 -0.05 -37.91 -0.30
CA GLU A 255 0.60 -37.96 -1.62
C GLU A 255 0.31 -39.28 -2.39
N HIS A 256 -0.85 -39.91 -2.11
CA HIS A 256 -1.17 -41.26 -2.59
C HIS A 256 -1.03 -41.40 -4.12
N LYS A 257 -1.43 -40.37 -4.88
CA LYS A 257 -1.30 -40.33 -6.34
C LYS A 257 0.16 -40.36 -6.79
N LYS A 258 1.03 -39.59 -6.13
CA LYS A 258 2.46 -39.51 -6.43
C LYS A 258 3.12 -40.86 -6.10
N ILE A 259 2.94 -41.36 -4.89
CA ILE A 259 3.49 -42.66 -4.45
C ILE A 259 3.05 -43.79 -5.39
N LYS A 260 1.76 -43.87 -5.73
CA LYS A 260 1.23 -44.88 -6.66
C LYS A 260 1.86 -44.78 -8.05
N ALA A 261 2.10 -43.58 -8.56
CA ALA A 261 2.72 -43.37 -9.87
C ALA A 261 4.20 -43.84 -9.90
N TYR A 262 4.96 -43.58 -8.83
CA TYR A 262 6.34 -44.07 -8.70
C TYR A 262 6.41 -45.60 -8.63
N ARG A 263 5.57 -46.22 -7.80
CA ARG A 263 5.47 -47.69 -7.73
C ARG A 263 5.10 -48.32 -9.07
N ALA A 264 4.11 -47.76 -9.77
CA ALA A 264 3.70 -48.24 -11.09
C ALA A 264 4.80 -48.12 -12.15
N SER A 265 5.76 -47.22 -11.94
CA SER A 265 6.91 -47.00 -12.83
C SER A 265 8.15 -47.82 -12.44
N GLY A 266 8.06 -48.65 -11.38
CA GLY A 266 9.16 -49.50 -10.90
C GLY A 266 10.14 -48.82 -9.95
N TYR A 267 9.87 -47.58 -9.51
CA TYR A 267 10.71 -46.81 -8.58
C TYR A 267 10.27 -47.01 -7.12
N GLU A 268 10.46 -48.21 -6.58
CA GLU A 268 9.95 -48.55 -5.22
C GLU A 268 10.70 -47.80 -4.11
N GLU A 269 12.02 -47.61 -4.23
CA GLU A 269 12.82 -46.89 -3.24
C GLU A 269 12.41 -45.42 -3.11
N ASP A 270 12.19 -44.74 -4.26
CA ASP A 270 11.71 -43.36 -4.28
C ASP A 270 10.29 -43.23 -3.71
N ALA A 271 9.41 -44.19 -4.02
CA ALA A 271 8.06 -44.23 -3.46
C ALA A 271 8.09 -44.35 -1.94
N LYS A 272 8.99 -45.20 -1.41
CA LYS A 272 9.19 -45.37 0.03
C LYS A 272 9.77 -44.12 0.69
N ALA A 273 10.75 -43.48 0.05
CA ALA A 273 11.32 -42.23 0.56
C ALA A 273 10.28 -41.11 0.66
N ILE A 274 9.40 -40.98 -0.34
CA ILE A 274 8.28 -40.03 -0.30
C ILE A 274 7.29 -40.38 0.82
N GLU A 275 7.00 -41.67 1.04
CA GLU A 275 6.11 -42.13 2.10
C GLU A 275 6.66 -41.78 3.50
N GLU A 276 7.96 -41.99 3.72
CA GLU A 276 8.67 -41.61 4.95
C GLU A 276 8.66 -40.09 5.15
N GLU A 277 8.99 -39.30 4.12
CA GLU A 277 8.96 -37.83 4.15
C GLU A 277 7.57 -37.28 4.53
N VAL A 278 6.51 -37.82 3.91
CA VAL A 278 5.13 -37.40 4.20
C VAL A 278 4.72 -37.79 5.62
N ALA A 279 5.16 -38.95 6.11
CA ALA A 279 4.91 -39.38 7.48
C ALA A 279 5.58 -38.44 8.50
N ASP A 280 6.85 -38.10 8.29
CA ASP A 280 7.60 -37.16 9.13
C ASP A 280 6.95 -35.77 9.14
N GLU A 281 6.54 -35.27 7.98
CA GLU A 281 5.81 -34.02 7.88
C GLU A 281 4.49 -34.05 8.67
N ASN A 282 3.70 -35.11 8.52
CA ASN A 282 2.43 -35.24 9.23
C ASN A 282 2.64 -35.28 10.75
N ASP A 283 3.69 -35.98 11.21
CA ASP A 283 4.07 -36.03 12.62
C ASP A 283 4.45 -34.64 13.16
N LEU A 284 5.21 -33.85 12.40
CA LEU A 284 5.52 -32.46 12.75
C LEU A 284 4.26 -31.58 12.83
N THR A 285 3.29 -31.77 11.93
CA THR A 285 2.00 -31.06 12.01
C THR A 285 1.23 -31.42 13.28
N MET A 286 1.08 -32.72 13.54
CA MET A 286 0.35 -33.21 14.72
C MET A 286 0.99 -32.70 16.00
N GLU A 287 2.32 -32.73 16.08
CA GLU A 287 3.06 -32.22 17.22
C GLU A 287 2.89 -30.70 17.39
N ALA A 288 2.97 -29.92 16.32
CA ALA A 288 2.74 -28.48 16.37
C ALA A 288 1.34 -28.13 16.92
N PHE A 289 0.29 -28.81 16.45
CA PHE A 289 -1.06 -28.63 16.99
C PHE A 289 -1.18 -29.09 18.44
N ARG A 290 -0.53 -30.20 18.82
CA ARG A 290 -0.53 -30.71 20.20
C ARG A 290 0.02 -29.70 21.20
N HIS A 291 1.09 -28.98 20.84
CA HIS A 291 1.77 -28.07 21.75
C HIS A 291 1.22 -26.64 21.71
N GLU A 292 0.85 -26.15 20.52
CA GLU A 292 0.63 -24.71 20.32
C GLU A 292 -0.85 -24.33 20.17
N PHE A 293 -1.75 -25.28 19.93
CA PHE A 293 -3.17 -25.01 19.71
C PHE A 293 -4.05 -25.50 20.85
N THR A 294 -4.85 -24.58 21.41
CA THR A 294 -5.66 -24.83 22.61
C THR A 294 -7.07 -24.26 22.55
N ALA A 295 -7.42 -23.54 21.48
CA ALA A 295 -8.69 -22.82 21.39
C ALA A 295 -9.93 -23.72 21.27
N CYS A 296 -9.80 -24.90 20.66
CA CYS A 296 -10.87 -25.89 20.54
C CYS A 296 -10.30 -27.31 20.36
N PRO A 297 -11.11 -28.38 20.50
CA PRO A 297 -10.68 -29.74 20.20
C PRO A 297 -10.17 -29.88 18.77
N VAL A 298 -9.07 -30.64 18.62
CA VAL A 298 -8.43 -30.91 17.33
C VAL A 298 -8.47 -32.40 17.04
N LEU A 299 -8.95 -32.74 15.85
CA LEU A 299 -8.88 -34.09 15.29
C LEU A 299 -8.13 -34.04 13.96
N PHE A 300 -7.63 -35.18 13.53
CA PHE A 300 -6.84 -35.34 12.32
C PHE A 300 -7.49 -36.36 11.40
N PHE A 301 -7.31 -36.17 10.10
CA PHE A 301 -7.73 -37.10 9.07
C PHE A 301 -6.80 -36.99 7.86
N TYR A 302 -6.73 -38.05 7.06
CA TYR A 302 -5.94 -38.06 5.83
C TYR A 302 -6.69 -37.45 4.66
N ASP A 303 -5.98 -36.82 3.73
CA ASP A 303 -6.53 -36.17 2.55
C ASP A 303 -7.36 -37.10 1.64
N THR A 304 -7.19 -38.42 1.74
CA THR A 304 -8.00 -39.44 1.08
C THR A 304 -9.46 -39.42 1.53
N LEU A 305 -9.76 -38.93 2.73
CA LEU A 305 -11.13 -38.86 3.30
C LEU A 305 -11.82 -37.52 3.02
N SER A 306 -11.20 -36.62 2.24
CA SER A 306 -11.74 -35.25 2.06
C SER A 306 -13.15 -35.21 1.51
N GLN A 307 -13.48 -36.11 0.58
CA GLN A 307 -14.83 -36.19 0.04
C GLN A 307 -15.84 -36.62 1.10
N ASP A 308 -15.49 -37.60 1.94
CA ASP A 308 -16.37 -38.05 3.02
C ASP A 308 -16.57 -36.96 4.06
N ILE A 309 -15.52 -36.20 4.41
CA ILE A 309 -15.64 -35.04 5.30
C ILE A 309 -16.54 -33.95 4.70
N ALA A 310 -16.45 -33.69 3.40
CA ALA A 310 -17.30 -32.72 2.71
C ALA A 310 -18.78 -33.14 2.65
N GLU A 311 -19.03 -34.46 2.64
CA GLU A 311 -20.35 -35.08 2.68
C GLU A 311 -20.78 -35.40 4.13
N GLU A 312 -20.13 -34.80 5.13
CA GLU A 312 -20.41 -34.91 6.57
C GLU A 312 -20.35 -36.35 7.12
N ARG A 313 -19.61 -37.25 6.45
CA ARG A 313 -19.35 -38.62 6.88
C ARG A 313 -18.04 -38.72 7.66
N TYR A 314 -18.12 -38.38 8.94
CA TYR A 314 -16.96 -38.40 9.84
C TYR A 314 -16.62 -39.81 10.33
N HIS A 315 -15.67 -40.46 9.66
CA HIS A 315 -15.12 -41.75 10.08
C HIS A 315 -13.59 -41.72 10.01
N ASP A 316 -12.94 -42.64 10.71
CA ASP A 316 -11.48 -42.75 10.76
C ASP A 316 -10.75 -41.47 11.21
N LEU A 317 -11.45 -40.62 11.98
CA LEU A 317 -10.85 -39.47 12.65
C LEU A 317 -10.03 -39.95 13.84
N PHE A 318 -8.93 -39.26 14.12
CA PHE A 318 -8.09 -39.55 15.28
C PHE A 318 -7.62 -38.30 16.00
N ASN A 319 -7.37 -38.42 17.29
CA ASN A 319 -6.84 -37.33 18.09
C ASN A 319 -5.31 -37.20 17.95
N LYS A 320 -4.73 -36.20 18.62
CA LYS A 320 -3.28 -35.95 18.67
C LYS A 320 -2.39 -37.10 19.16
N ASN A 321 -2.98 -38.15 19.75
CA ASN A 321 -2.28 -39.36 20.18
C ASN A 321 -2.50 -40.54 19.21
N LYS A 322 -3.00 -40.29 17.99
CA LYS A 322 -3.34 -41.29 16.97
C LYS A 322 -4.38 -42.32 17.44
N VAL A 323 -5.20 -41.97 18.44
CA VAL A 323 -6.33 -42.80 18.89
C VAL A 323 -7.56 -42.41 18.10
N LYS A 324 -8.22 -43.39 17.46
CA LYS A 324 -9.46 -43.18 16.72
C LYS A 324 -10.56 -42.64 17.64
N VAL A 325 -11.37 -41.70 17.15
CA VAL A 325 -12.47 -41.10 17.91
C VAL A 325 -13.74 -41.06 17.08
N ASP A 326 -14.75 -41.80 17.53
CA ASP A 326 -16.03 -41.94 16.82
C ASP A 326 -17.15 -41.05 17.40
N THR A 327 -16.95 -40.45 18.59
CA THR A 327 -18.05 -39.88 19.41
C THR A 327 -18.07 -38.36 19.57
N LEU A 328 -17.11 -37.63 18.99
CA LEU A 328 -16.96 -36.18 19.25
C LEU A 328 -17.84 -35.28 18.36
N LEU A 329 -18.40 -35.81 17.28
CA LEU A 329 -19.14 -35.02 16.29
C LEU A 329 -20.63 -35.38 16.38
N ASN A 330 -21.46 -34.41 16.72
CA ASN A 330 -22.91 -34.51 16.71
C ASN A 330 -23.50 -33.38 15.84
N ASP A 331 -24.80 -33.40 15.59
CA ASP A 331 -25.49 -32.40 14.75
C ASP A 331 -25.36 -30.94 15.28
N SER A 332 -24.88 -30.74 16.51
CA SER A 332 -24.62 -29.43 17.11
C SER A 332 -23.15 -28.99 17.06
N THR A 333 -22.28 -29.82 16.49
CA THR A 333 -20.85 -29.55 16.37
C THR A 333 -20.56 -28.84 15.06
N ASP A 334 -20.03 -27.62 15.15
CA ASP A 334 -19.48 -26.94 13.98
C ASP A 334 -18.08 -27.48 13.69
N VAL A 335 -17.82 -27.72 12.40
CA VAL A 335 -16.54 -28.23 11.93
C VAL A 335 -15.83 -27.18 11.10
N LEU A 336 -14.56 -26.95 11.43
CA LEU A 336 -13.62 -26.21 10.59
C LEU A 336 -12.54 -27.16 10.10
N ILE A 337 -12.03 -26.91 8.90
CA ILE A 337 -10.96 -27.74 8.32
C ILE A 337 -9.71 -26.88 8.17
N ALA A 338 -8.56 -27.38 8.61
CA ALA A 338 -7.27 -26.71 8.43
C ALA A 338 -6.27 -27.61 7.69
N GLU A 339 -5.47 -27.01 6.81
CA GLU A 339 -4.42 -27.70 6.05
C GLU A 339 -3.19 -26.80 5.89
N PHE A 340 -1.99 -27.40 5.91
CA PHE A 340 -0.79 -26.72 5.44
C PHE A 340 -0.69 -26.75 3.91
N GLY A 341 -0.83 -25.58 3.28
CA GLY A 341 -0.86 -25.45 1.84
C GLY A 341 -0.77 -24.01 1.36
N SER A 342 -1.08 -23.81 0.08
CA SER A 342 -1.20 -22.47 -0.49
C SER A 342 -2.67 -22.05 -0.49
N PRO A 343 -3.00 -20.80 -0.12
CA PRO A 343 -4.37 -20.33 -0.17
C PRO A 343 -4.85 -20.33 -1.62
N HIS A 344 -6.10 -20.75 -1.84
CA HIS A 344 -6.74 -20.63 -3.13
C HIS A 344 -7.05 -19.15 -3.36
N SER A 345 -6.53 -18.57 -4.45
CA SER A 345 -6.89 -17.21 -4.83
C SER A 345 -7.14 -17.14 -6.32
N ASP A 346 -8.36 -16.81 -6.71
CA ASP A 346 -8.73 -16.56 -8.11
C ASP A 346 -8.04 -15.30 -8.66
N ALA A 347 -7.63 -14.37 -7.78
CA ALA A 347 -7.04 -13.08 -8.14
C ALA A 347 -5.52 -13.15 -8.38
N PHE A 348 -4.83 -14.15 -7.83
CA PHE A 348 -3.39 -14.33 -7.98
C PHE A 348 -3.13 -15.73 -8.53
N GLY A 349 -2.96 -15.85 -9.85
CA GLY A 349 -2.53 -17.08 -10.53
C GLY A 349 -1.11 -17.57 -10.16
N ALA A 350 -0.60 -17.18 -8.99
CA ALA A 350 0.62 -17.65 -8.37
C ALA A 350 0.39 -17.73 -6.85
N SER A 351 0.66 -18.89 -6.26
CA SER A 351 0.53 -19.17 -4.83
C SER A 351 1.25 -18.11 -3.99
N SER A 352 0.50 -17.26 -3.29
CA SER A 352 1.03 -16.11 -2.52
C SER A 352 1.66 -16.49 -1.17
N GLY A 353 2.22 -17.70 -1.07
CA GLY A 353 2.91 -18.22 0.11
C GLY A 353 2.31 -19.53 0.63
N PHE A 354 3.15 -20.38 1.20
CA PHE A 354 2.72 -21.59 1.92
C PHE A 354 2.43 -21.25 3.38
N GLY A 355 1.38 -21.81 3.96
CA GLY A 355 0.99 -21.56 5.35
C GLY A 355 -0.17 -22.46 5.79
N LEU A 356 -0.72 -22.18 6.98
CA LEU A 356 -1.95 -22.83 7.43
C LEU A 356 -3.14 -22.12 6.81
N VAL A 357 -3.98 -22.85 6.07
CA VAL A 357 -5.23 -22.40 5.45
C VAL A 357 -6.40 -23.04 6.18
N VAL A 358 -7.48 -22.29 6.40
CA VAL A 358 -8.70 -22.76 7.07
C VAL A 358 -9.91 -22.63 6.15
N TYR A 359 -10.74 -23.66 6.16
CA TYR A 359 -11.93 -23.86 5.35
C TYR A 359 -13.16 -24.13 6.23
N ASP A 360 -14.34 -23.96 5.66
CA ASP A 360 -15.58 -24.53 6.21
C ASP A 360 -15.68 -26.04 5.95
N ASN A 361 -16.77 -26.66 6.41
CA ASN A 361 -17.04 -28.09 6.21
C ASN A 361 -17.15 -28.49 4.72
N ALA A 362 -17.47 -27.56 3.83
CA ALA A 362 -17.56 -27.75 2.39
C ALA A 362 -16.24 -27.47 1.64
N PHE A 363 -15.11 -27.37 2.36
CA PHE A 363 -13.79 -27.03 1.81
C PHE A 363 -13.74 -25.66 1.09
N LYS A 364 -14.67 -24.75 1.40
CA LYS A 364 -14.59 -23.37 0.92
C LYS A 364 -13.70 -22.58 1.87
N GLN A 365 -12.66 -21.98 1.32
CA GLN A 365 -11.71 -21.21 2.12
C GLN A 365 -12.44 -20.05 2.80
N LEU A 366 -12.23 -19.91 4.11
CA LEU A 366 -12.78 -18.79 4.85
C LEU A 366 -12.09 -17.48 4.41
N THR A 367 -12.75 -16.36 4.62
CA THR A 367 -12.21 -15.03 4.28
C THR A 367 -12.04 -14.18 5.53
N GLU A 368 -11.43 -13.01 5.39
CA GLU A 368 -11.40 -12.04 6.48
C GLU A 368 -12.82 -11.77 6.98
N PRO A 369 -12.98 -11.50 8.27
CA PRO A 369 -11.95 -11.27 9.30
C PRO A 369 -11.51 -12.52 10.04
N PHE A 370 -12.07 -13.69 9.69
CA PHE A 370 -11.65 -14.95 10.27
C PHE A 370 -10.15 -15.13 9.97
N PRO A 371 -9.33 -15.67 10.88
CA PRO A 371 -7.91 -15.90 10.63
C PRO A 371 -7.69 -17.10 9.70
N TYR A 372 -8.20 -17.00 8.47
CA TYR A 372 -8.26 -18.10 7.49
C TYR A 372 -6.91 -18.51 6.93
N TYR A 373 -5.90 -17.64 7.05
CA TYR A 373 -4.56 -17.89 6.57
C TYR A 373 -3.51 -17.36 7.54
N THR A 374 -2.52 -18.18 7.87
CA THR A 374 -1.37 -17.81 8.70
C THR A 374 -0.09 -18.39 8.11
N SER A 375 0.92 -17.53 7.93
CA SER A 375 2.25 -17.90 7.42
C SER A 375 3.37 -17.15 8.16
N THR A 376 4.61 -17.57 7.96
CA THR A 376 5.83 -16.89 8.45
C THR A 376 6.35 -15.92 7.40
N MET A 377 6.85 -14.77 7.85
CA MET A 377 7.21 -13.62 6.99
C MET A 377 8.37 -13.88 6.02
N LEU A 378 9.11 -14.99 6.17
CA LEU A 378 10.32 -15.31 5.42
C LEU A 378 10.23 -16.62 4.63
N GLY A 379 9.06 -17.24 4.51
CA GLY A 379 8.89 -18.51 3.78
C GLY A 379 9.54 -19.73 4.43
N LEU A 380 10.35 -19.56 5.48
CA LEU A 380 10.83 -20.65 6.32
C LEU A 380 9.69 -21.13 7.23
N LEU A 381 9.19 -22.33 6.96
CA LEU A 381 8.03 -22.90 7.64
C LEU A 381 8.43 -23.59 8.93
N ASN A 382 8.35 -22.85 10.03
CA ASN A 382 8.25 -23.47 11.35
C ASN A 382 6.76 -23.70 11.67
N ARG A 383 6.29 -24.96 11.56
CA ARG A 383 4.88 -25.31 11.79
C ARG A 383 4.42 -24.88 13.19
N GLN A 384 5.26 -25.01 14.22
CA GLN A 384 4.93 -24.56 15.59
C GLN A 384 4.65 -23.06 15.65
N ASP A 385 5.50 -22.23 15.05
CA ASP A 385 5.29 -20.78 15.04
C ASP A 385 4.04 -20.37 14.25
N VAL A 386 3.74 -21.06 13.16
CA VAL A 386 2.50 -20.85 12.38
C VAL A 386 1.28 -21.18 13.24
N ILE A 387 1.28 -22.35 13.89
CA ILE A 387 0.16 -22.77 14.75
C ILE A 387 0.02 -21.83 15.96
N ARG A 388 1.12 -21.41 16.60
CA ARG A 388 1.08 -20.45 17.72
C ARG A 388 0.44 -19.12 17.32
N LYS A 389 0.84 -18.58 16.16
CA LYS A 389 0.25 -17.35 15.59
C LYS A 389 -1.23 -17.53 15.26
N PHE A 390 -1.58 -18.67 14.67
CA PHE A 390 -2.96 -18.99 14.35
C PHE A 390 -3.81 -19.10 15.63
N ASN A 391 -3.37 -19.88 16.63
CA ASN A 391 -4.05 -20.05 17.92
C ASN A 391 -4.32 -18.71 18.60
N LYS A 392 -3.32 -17.81 18.60
CA LYS A 392 -3.49 -16.44 19.13
C LYS A 392 -4.58 -15.67 18.38
N ARG A 393 -4.47 -15.57 17.04
CA ARG A 393 -5.44 -14.81 16.22
C ARG A 393 -6.85 -15.40 16.30
N PHE A 394 -6.95 -16.72 16.34
CA PHE A 394 -8.21 -17.45 16.45
C PHE A 394 -8.85 -17.29 17.83
N THR A 395 -8.07 -17.36 18.91
CA THR A 395 -8.54 -17.03 20.27
C THR A 395 -9.00 -15.58 20.35
N ASP A 396 -8.21 -14.63 19.83
CA ASP A 396 -8.59 -13.21 19.81
C ASP A 396 -9.91 -13.01 19.03
N TYR A 397 -10.05 -13.68 17.88
CA TYR A 397 -11.28 -13.68 17.09
C TYR A 397 -12.48 -14.19 17.88
N LEU A 398 -12.33 -15.32 18.58
CA LEU A 398 -13.38 -15.89 19.44
C LEU A 398 -13.69 -15.02 20.67
N MET A 399 -12.75 -14.20 21.16
CA MET A 399 -12.92 -13.40 22.39
C MET A 399 -13.35 -11.94 22.16
N ARG A 400 -13.21 -11.37 20.95
CA ARG A 400 -13.62 -9.99 20.65
C ARG A 400 -15.10 -9.73 20.91
N ARG A 401 -15.46 -9.22 22.10
CA ARG A 401 -16.79 -8.65 22.34
C ARG A 401 -16.93 -7.42 21.43
N TYR A 402 -17.77 -7.52 20.42
CA TYR A 402 -18.23 -6.39 19.63
C TYR A 402 -19.50 -5.84 20.26
#